data_AF-A0AB39T6M9-F1
#
_entry.id   AF-A0AB39T6M9-F1
#
_cell.length_a   1.000
_cell.length_b   1.000
_cell.length_c   1.000
_cell.angle_alpha   90.00
_cell.angle_beta   90.00
_cell.angle_gamma   90.00
#
_symmetry.space_group_name_H-M   'P 1'
#
loop_
_entity.id
_entity.type
_entity.pdbx_description
1 polymer ?
#
loop_
_entity_poly.entity_id
_entity_poly.type
_entity_poly.pdbx_seq_one_letter_code
_entity_poly.pdbx_strand_id
1 'polypeptide(L)'
;MAASFRTVVEVAPDHLDQARSIDRVFQEAIAPATVNFDFEAIHQAASAVPDSDVVKMVRGWGLQEHAPVLVMVLSLKEAVRQALPPECAEAGFWATVERELVQAFTGLAAQEGQPGLSFYEESGDRTRFYRDLFFALQDEETGDHMYALAFCVDVTVELPKDRTLALELTDIVPFAVRLNAIVVRQALSVSV
;
A
#
# COMPACT_ATOMS: atom_id res chain seq x y z
N MET A 1 -3.08 18.53 -4.72
CA MET A 1 -1.94 17.67 -5.12
C MET A 1 -2.52 16.47 -5.83
N ALA A 2 -1.85 15.96 -6.86
CA ALA A 2 -2.18 14.66 -7.45
C ALA A 2 -1.87 13.56 -6.43
N ALA A 3 -2.70 12.52 -6.35
CA ALA A 3 -2.35 11.34 -5.57
C ALA A 3 -1.10 10.66 -6.16
N SER A 4 -0.33 10.01 -5.31
CA SER A 4 0.90 9.32 -5.68
C SER A 4 1.14 8.19 -4.70
N PHE A 5 1.71 7.09 -5.16
CA PHE A 5 2.11 6.02 -4.26
C PHE A 5 3.43 6.34 -3.58
N ARG A 6 3.55 5.95 -2.32
CA ARG A 6 4.85 5.70 -1.69
C ARG A 6 5.36 4.35 -2.17
N THR A 7 6.37 4.39 -3.03
CA THR A 7 6.98 3.20 -3.65
C THR A 7 7.99 2.55 -2.70
N VAL A 8 7.88 1.25 -2.54
CA VAL A 8 8.76 0.38 -1.77
C VAL A 8 9.24 -0.73 -2.71
N VAL A 9 10.55 -0.77 -2.96
CA VAL A 9 11.16 -1.72 -3.89
C VAL A 9 12.10 -2.63 -3.11
N GLU A 10 11.76 -3.91 -3.06
CA GLU A 10 12.54 -4.99 -2.44
C GLU A 10 12.73 -6.07 -3.50
N VAL A 11 13.70 -5.85 -4.40
CA VAL A 11 14.04 -6.76 -5.51
C VAL A 11 15.56 -6.79 -5.69
N ALA A 12 16.09 -7.84 -6.32
CA ALA A 12 17.50 -7.87 -6.69
C ALA A 12 17.87 -6.73 -7.67
N PRO A 13 19.12 -6.21 -7.66
CA PRO A 13 19.53 -5.09 -8.51
C PRO A 13 19.20 -5.25 -10.00
N ASP A 14 19.29 -6.47 -10.51
CA ASP A 14 19.04 -6.82 -11.93
C ASP A 14 17.57 -6.64 -12.33
N HIS A 15 16.64 -6.57 -11.37
CA HIS A 15 15.21 -6.43 -11.59
C HIS A 15 14.68 -5.03 -11.25
N LEU A 16 15.54 -4.08 -10.88
CA LEU A 16 15.12 -2.72 -10.50
C LEU A 16 14.41 -1.96 -11.62
N ASP A 17 14.87 -2.11 -12.87
CA ASP A 17 14.25 -1.43 -14.00
C ASP A 17 12.87 -2.00 -14.32
N GLN A 18 12.69 -3.31 -14.12
CA GLN A 18 11.40 -3.97 -14.22
C GLN A 18 10.44 -3.44 -13.14
N ALA A 19 10.88 -3.38 -11.88
CA ALA A 19 10.10 -2.81 -10.77
C ALA A 19 9.68 -1.35 -11.03
N ARG A 20 10.61 -0.52 -11.53
CA ARG A 20 10.34 0.90 -11.88
C ARG A 20 9.37 1.04 -13.04
N SER A 21 9.45 0.15 -14.03
CA SER A 21 8.53 0.16 -15.16
C SER A 21 7.09 -0.10 -14.69
N ILE A 22 6.89 -1.06 -13.78
CA ILE A 22 5.56 -1.31 -13.22
C ILE A 22 5.12 -0.13 -12.34
N ASP A 23 5.98 0.35 -11.43
CA ASP A 23 5.67 1.50 -10.57
C ASP A 23 5.15 2.69 -11.38
N ARG A 24 5.82 3.03 -12.48
CA ARG A 24 5.40 4.13 -13.35
C ARG A 24 3.98 3.97 -13.89
N VAL A 25 3.59 2.76 -14.31
CA VAL A 25 2.24 2.47 -14.81
C VAL A 25 1.19 2.75 -13.73
N PHE A 26 1.46 2.36 -12.47
CA PHE A 26 0.56 2.63 -11.35
C PHE A 26 0.55 4.09 -10.93
N GLN A 27 1.71 4.77 -10.94
CA GLN A 27 1.81 6.21 -10.63
C GLN A 27 1.03 7.06 -11.63
N GLU A 28 1.12 6.74 -12.92
CA GLU A 28 0.34 7.42 -13.97
C GLU A 28 -1.17 7.19 -13.80
N ALA A 29 -1.57 6.02 -13.30
CA ALA A 29 -2.97 5.67 -13.08
C ALA A 29 -3.58 6.30 -11.82
N ILE A 30 -2.80 6.52 -10.75
CA ILE A 30 -3.27 7.17 -9.53
C ILE A 30 -3.19 8.70 -9.61
N ALA A 31 -2.30 9.28 -10.41
CA ALA A 31 -2.12 10.73 -10.50
C ALA A 31 -3.41 11.55 -10.78
N PRO A 32 -4.39 11.07 -11.59
CA PRO A 32 -5.66 11.77 -11.80
C PRO A 32 -6.58 11.76 -10.57
N ALA A 33 -6.39 10.83 -9.63
CA ALA A 33 -7.17 10.78 -8.41
C ALA A 33 -6.77 11.96 -7.50
N THR A 34 -7.68 12.90 -7.29
CA THR A 34 -7.47 14.00 -6.33
C THR A 34 -8.05 13.67 -4.96
N VAL A 35 -9.18 12.95 -4.93
CA VAL A 35 -9.86 12.44 -3.74
C VAL A 35 -10.72 11.26 -4.22
N ASN A 36 -10.22 10.03 -4.05
CA ASN A 36 -10.86 8.72 -4.31
C ASN A 36 -10.00 7.83 -5.20
N PHE A 37 -9.77 6.62 -4.72
CA PHE A 37 -9.18 5.54 -5.47
C PHE A 37 -10.07 5.14 -6.65
N ASP A 38 -9.61 5.39 -7.89
CA ASP A 38 -10.25 4.87 -9.08
C ASP A 38 -9.78 3.42 -9.31
N PHE A 39 -10.50 2.49 -8.68
CA PHE A 39 -10.21 1.05 -8.80
C PHE A 39 -10.15 0.61 -10.26
N GLU A 40 -11.01 1.16 -11.12
CA GLU A 40 -11.07 0.76 -12.52
C GLU A 40 -9.84 1.24 -13.28
N ALA A 41 -9.40 2.49 -13.08
CA ALA A 41 -8.18 3.00 -13.66
C ALA A 41 -6.95 2.19 -13.23
N ILE A 42 -6.84 1.85 -11.93
CA ILE A 42 -5.72 1.05 -11.40
C ILE A 42 -5.78 -0.40 -11.91
N HIS A 43 -6.96 -0.99 -12.06
CA HIS A 43 -7.13 -2.31 -12.64
C HIS A 43 -6.77 -2.36 -14.13
N GLN A 44 -7.16 -1.32 -14.89
CA GLN A 44 -6.77 -1.19 -16.31
C GLN A 44 -5.26 -1.02 -16.45
N ALA A 45 -4.64 -0.23 -15.58
CA ALA A 45 -3.19 -0.06 -15.53
C ALA A 45 -2.49 -1.40 -15.22
N ALA A 46 -2.97 -2.14 -14.22
CA ALA A 46 -2.47 -3.47 -13.89
C ALA A 46 -2.58 -4.44 -15.08
N SER A 47 -3.69 -4.40 -15.81
CA SER A 47 -3.91 -5.25 -17.00
C SER A 47 -3.07 -4.82 -18.22
N ALA A 48 -2.54 -3.59 -18.23
CA ALA A 48 -1.69 -3.07 -19.29
C ALA A 48 -0.20 -3.38 -19.07
N VAL A 49 0.17 -3.93 -17.91
CA VAL A 49 1.56 -4.33 -17.62
C VAL A 49 1.91 -5.55 -18.51
N PRO A 50 2.96 -5.46 -19.35
CA PRO A 50 3.33 -6.55 -20.26
C PRO A 50 3.78 -7.80 -19.51
N ASP A 51 3.56 -8.98 -20.08
CA ASP A 51 4.03 -10.27 -19.55
C ASP A 51 3.66 -10.52 -18.08
N SER A 52 2.48 -10.03 -17.68
CA SER A 52 2.01 -10.07 -16.30
C SER A 52 0.57 -10.56 -16.18
N ASP A 53 0.25 -11.10 -15.01
CA ASP A 53 -1.09 -11.53 -14.62
C ASP A 53 -1.55 -10.75 -13.40
N VAL A 54 -2.80 -10.30 -13.39
CA VAL A 54 -3.47 -9.88 -12.14
C VAL A 54 -3.85 -11.14 -11.37
N VAL A 55 -3.06 -11.51 -10.38
CA VAL A 55 -3.24 -12.76 -9.62
C VAL A 55 -4.23 -12.60 -8.47
N LYS A 56 -4.45 -11.37 -7.99
CA LYS A 56 -5.39 -11.11 -6.89
C LYS A 56 -5.88 -9.68 -6.88
N MET A 57 -7.12 -9.51 -6.43
CA MET A 57 -7.72 -8.22 -6.12
C MET A 57 -8.44 -8.29 -4.78
N VAL A 58 -8.27 -7.25 -3.97
CA VAL A 58 -9.02 -7.00 -2.74
C VAL A 58 -9.81 -5.71 -2.96
N ARG A 59 -11.14 -5.78 -2.83
CA ARG A 59 -12.00 -4.62 -3.03
C ARG A 59 -12.88 -4.39 -1.82
N GLY A 60 -12.76 -3.20 -1.23
CA GLY A 60 -13.61 -2.76 -0.14
C GLY A 60 -13.47 -3.59 1.13
N TRP A 61 -12.30 -4.20 1.37
CA TRP A 61 -12.02 -4.75 2.70
C TRP A 61 -12.08 -3.59 3.70
N GLY A 62 -12.73 -3.79 4.84
CA GLY A 62 -12.87 -2.73 5.81
C GLY A 62 -12.86 -3.24 7.24
N LEU A 63 -12.34 -2.41 8.11
CA LEU A 63 -12.26 -2.65 9.55
C LEU A 63 -12.66 -1.38 10.28
N GLN A 64 -13.56 -1.49 11.25
CA GLN A 64 -13.93 -0.38 12.12
C GLN A 64 -13.91 -0.85 13.56
N GLU A 65 -13.02 -0.29 14.36
CA GLU A 65 -12.73 -0.78 15.71
C GLU A 65 -12.38 0.38 16.65
N HIS A 66 -12.41 0.09 17.94
CA HIS A 66 -11.78 0.92 18.98
C HIS A 66 -10.68 0.07 19.62
N ALA A 67 -9.45 0.22 19.11
CA ALA A 67 -8.35 -0.68 19.43
C ALA A 67 -6.99 0.05 19.29
N PRO A 68 -5.89 -0.57 19.75
CA PRO A 68 -4.55 -0.07 19.47
C PRO A 68 -4.29 0.11 17.98
N VAL A 69 -3.52 1.13 17.59
CA VAL A 69 -3.05 1.32 16.19
C VAL A 69 -2.35 0.06 15.65
N LEU A 70 -1.67 -0.71 16.50
CA LEU A 70 -1.09 -2.00 16.14
C LEU A 70 -2.13 -2.98 15.53
N VAL A 71 -3.38 -2.99 15.99
CA VAL A 71 -4.42 -3.87 15.45
C VAL A 71 -4.74 -3.52 13.99
N MET A 72 -4.72 -2.23 13.65
CA MET A 72 -4.89 -1.76 12.28
C MET A 72 -3.74 -2.23 11.38
N VAL A 73 -2.49 -2.10 11.85
CA VAL A 73 -1.29 -2.58 11.15
C VAL A 73 -1.36 -4.09 10.89
N LEU A 74 -1.65 -4.88 11.92
CA LEU A 74 -1.71 -6.35 11.81
C LEU A 74 -2.83 -6.80 10.87
N SER A 75 -3.97 -6.12 10.91
CA SER A 75 -5.12 -6.45 10.05
C SER A 75 -4.82 -6.16 8.57
N LEU A 76 -4.12 -5.06 8.29
CA LEU A 76 -3.65 -4.76 6.93
C LEU A 76 -2.55 -5.70 6.47
N LYS A 77 -1.61 -6.07 7.37
CA LYS A 77 -0.59 -7.08 7.08
C LYS A 77 -1.24 -8.41 6.69
N GLU A 78 -2.27 -8.83 7.41
CA GLU A 78 -3.02 -10.03 7.07
C GLU A 78 -3.75 -9.88 5.72
N ALA A 79 -4.29 -8.70 5.41
CA ALA A 79 -4.87 -8.43 4.09
C ALA A 79 -3.83 -8.53 2.97
N VAL A 80 -2.60 -8.03 3.16
CA VAL A 80 -1.48 -8.23 2.22
C VAL A 80 -1.18 -9.73 2.09
N ARG A 81 -1.12 -10.46 3.21
CA ARG A 81 -0.80 -11.89 3.24
C ARG A 81 -1.82 -12.73 2.47
N GLN A 82 -3.10 -12.37 2.59
CA GLN A 82 -4.18 -12.99 1.82
C GLN A 82 -4.23 -12.54 0.36
N ALA A 83 -3.60 -11.40 0.05
CA ALA A 83 -3.50 -10.89 -1.30
C ALA A 83 -2.37 -11.58 -2.11
N LEU A 84 -1.30 -11.97 -1.42
CA LEU A 84 -0.16 -12.67 -2.03
C LEU A 84 -0.40 -14.19 -2.16
N PRO A 85 0.24 -14.85 -3.13
CA PRO A 85 0.25 -16.31 -3.21
C PRO A 85 0.86 -16.96 -1.96
N PRO A 86 0.49 -18.22 -1.64
CA PRO A 86 1.03 -18.94 -0.48
C PRO A 86 2.55 -19.09 -0.48
N GLU A 87 3.17 -19.12 -1.66
CA GLU A 87 4.63 -19.20 -1.85
C GLU A 87 5.35 -18.02 -1.18
N CYS A 88 4.73 -16.85 -1.15
CA CYS A 88 5.27 -15.66 -0.51
C CYS A 88 5.17 -15.69 1.03
N ALA A 89 4.61 -16.73 1.66
CA ALA A 89 4.33 -16.71 3.10
C ALA A 89 5.59 -16.60 3.97
N GLU A 90 6.70 -17.20 3.53
CA GLU A 90 8.00 -17.21 4.23
C GLU A 90 9.01 -16.21 3.63
N ALA A 91 8.56 -15.34 2.73
CA ALA A 91 9.40 -14.39 2.03
C ALA A 91 10.13 -13.41 2.96
N GLY A 92 11.39 -13.08 2.63
CA GLY A 92 12.23 -12.19 3.44
C GLY A 92 11.75 -10.74 3.45
N PHE A 93 10.99 -10.32 2.43
CA PHE A 93 10.48 -8.95 2.33
C PHE A 93 9.41 -8.59 3.38
N TRP A 94 8.86 -9.55 4.12
CA TRP A 94 7.81 -9.29 5.12
C TRP A 94 8.23 -8.32 6.22
N ALA A 95 9.51 -8.30 6.58
CA ALA A 95 10.05 -7.33 7.53
C ALA A 95 9.95 -5.89 6.99
N THR A 96 10.17 -5.69 5.68
CA THR A 96 9.96 -4.40 5.03
C THR A 96 8.47 -4.06 4.95
N VAL A 97 7.63 -4.99 4.51
CA VAL A 97 6.17 -4.75 4.44
C VAL A 97 5.62 -4.31 5.80
N GLU A 98 5.99 -5.00 6.88
CA GLU A 98 5.57 -4.64 8.23
C GLU A 98 6.05 -3.24 8.65
N ARG A 99 7.31 -2.91 8.39
CA ARG A 99 7.86 -1.57 8.68
C ARG A 99 7.09 -0.47 7.95
N GLU A 100 6.80 -0.66 6.67
CA GLU A 100 6.09 0.33 5.86
C GLU A 100 4.62 0.46 6.28
N LEU A 101 3.97 -0.65 6.65
CA LEU A 101 2.62 -0.62 7.23
C LEU A 101 2.59 0.09 8.59
N VAL A 102 3.59 -0.09 9.45
CA VAL A 102 3.72 0.68 10.70
C VAL A 102 3.84 2.18 10.41
N GLN A 103 4.67 2.55 9.45
CA GLN A 103 4.87 3.96 9.07
C GLN A 103 3.64 4.58 8.39
N ALA A 104 2.75 3.78 7.81
CA ALA A 104 1.49 4.28 7.25
C ALA A 104 0.57 4.89 8.32
N PHE A 105 0.75 4.54 9.61
CA PHE A 105 -0.10 5.00 10.71
C PHE A 105 0.63 5.74 11.83
N THR A 106 1.96 5.69 11.85
CA THR A 106 2.78 6.32 12.89
C THR A 106 3.83 7.23 12.29
N GLY A 107 4.32 8.20 13.08
CA GLY A 107 5.30 9.18 12.59
C GLY A 107 4.78 10.01 11.41
N LEU A 108 3.47 10.26 11.35
CA LEU A 108 2.84 10.90 10.20
C LEU A 108 3.26 12.37 10.06
N ALA A 109 3.58 13.04 11.17
CA ALA A 109 4.12 14.41 11.16
C ALA A 109 5.36 14.55 10.27
N ALA A 110 6.27 13.58 10.30
CA ALA A 110 7.49 13.59 9.48
C ALA A 110 7.23 13.29 7.99
N GLN A 111 6.03 12.81 7.67
CA GLN A 111 5.63 12.37 6.34
C GLN A 111 4.70 13.36 5.62
N GLU A 112 4.34 14.48 6.26
CA GLU A 112 3.53 15.50 5.60
C GLU A 112 4.22 16.04 4.35
N GLY A 113 3.48 16.06 3.23
CA GLY A 113 4.00 16.44 1.91
C GLY A 113 4.78 15.35 1.18
N GLN A 114 4.98 14.17 1.78
CA GLN A 114 5.57 13.02 1.09
C GLN A 114 4.53 12.29 0.22
N PRO A 115 4.97 11.58 -0.85
CA PRO A 115 4.11 10.69 -1.63
C PRO A 115 3.38 9.66 -0.74
N GLY A 116 2.19 9.23 -1.16
CA GLY A 116 1.41 8.25 -0.43
C GLY A 116 0.71 8.78 0.84
N LEU A 117 0.76 10.09 1.11
CA LEU A 117 -0.03 10.75 2.16
C LEU A 117 -0.94 11.81 1.56
N SER A 118 -2.25 11.71 1.77
CA SER A 118 -3.16 12.81 1.43
C SER A 118 -4.28 12.95 2.46
N PHE A 119 -4.24 14.03 3.25
CA PHE A 119 -5.35 14.42 4.12
C PHE A 119 -6.45 15.09 3.28
N TYR A 120 -7.70 14.69 3.50
CA TYR A 120 -8.84 15.25 2.77
C TYR A 120 -10.00 15.69 3.67
N GLU A 121 -9.98 15.31 4.96
CA GLU A 121 -10.92 15.81 5.95
C GLU A 121 -10.20 16.05 7.27
N GLU A 122 -10.35 17.26 7.81
CA GLU A 122 -9.73 17.71 9.06
C GLU A 122 -10.79 18.47 9.87
N SER A 123 -11.42 17.80 10.85
CA SER A 123 -12.35 18.41 11.80
C SER A 123 -11.77 18.37 13.22
N GLY A 124 -12.46 19.02 14.17
CA GLY A 124 -12.03 19.05 15.58
C GLY A 124 -12.08 17.69 16.28
N ASP A 125 -12.78 16.73 15.71
CA ASP A 125 -13.05 15.39 16.25
C ASP A 125 -12.63 14.26 15.31
N ARG A 126 -12.28 14.54 14.06
CA ARG A 126 -12.00 13.51 13.06
C ARG A 126 -10.94 13.95 12.04
N THR A 127 -10.11 13.00 11.65
CA THR A 127 -9.13 13.14 10.57
C THR A 127 -9.33 12.03 9.57
N ARG A 128 -9.39 12.36 8.27
CA ARG A 128 -9.37 11.37 7.20
C ARG A 128 -8.24 11.59 6.23
N PHE A 129 -7.59 10.49 5.87
CA PHE A 129 -6.45 10.51 4.97
C PHE A 129 -6.35 9.23 4.15
N TYR A 130 -5.77 9.37 2.97
CA TYR A 130 -5.34 8.25 2.16
C TYR A 130 -3.89 7.86 2.48
N ARG A 131 -3.65 6.55 2.48
CA ARG A 131 -2.34 5.91 2.45
C ARG A 131 -2.24 5.03 1.23
N ASP A 132 -1.51 5.54 0.25
CA ASP A 132 -1.27 4.84 -1.02
C ASP A 132 0.17 4.32 -1.01
N LEU A 133 0.32 3.01 -0.93
CA LEU A 133 1.60 2.30 -0.96
C LEU A 133 1.70 1.46 -2.23
N PHE A 134 2.86 1.45 -2.85
CA PHE A 134 3.17 0.52 -3.93
C PHE A 134 4.35 -0.34 -3.52
N PHE A 135 4.20 -1.66 -3.59
CA PHE A 135 5.27 -2.59 -3.30
C PHE A 135 5.69 -3.31 -4.58
N ALA A 136 6.98 -3.34 -4.89
CA ALA A 136 7.57 -4.27 -5.84
C ALA A 136 8.46 -5.24 -5.06
N LEU A 137 8.07 -6.51 -5.04
CA LEU A 137 8.62 -7.54 -4.15
C LEU A 137 9.13 -8.71 -4.99
N GLN A 138 10.39 -9.06 -4.77
CA GLN A 138 11.06 -10.22 -5.35
C GLN A 138 12.18 -10.67 -4.42
N ASP A 139 12.17 -11.95 -4.08
CA ASP A 139 13.25 -12.65 -3.38
C ASP A 139 13.34 -14.12 -3.84
N GLU A 140 14.17 -14.92 -3.16
CA GLU A 140 14.37 -16.33 -3.49
C GLU A 140 13.06 -17.14 -3.42
N GLU A 141 12.14 -16.80 -2.51
CA GLU A 141 10.86 -17.51 -2.31
C GLU A 141 9.82 -17.14 -3.37
N THR A 142 9.98 -16.00 -4.04
CA THR A 142 9.14 -15.62 -5.20
C THR A 142 9.51 -16.35 -6.50
N GLY A 143 10.62 -17.09 -6.52
CA GLY A 143 11.09 -17.84 -7.68
C GLY A 143 11.33 -16.94 -8.90
N ASP A 144 10.82 -17.37 -10.06
CA ASP A 144 11.01 -16.68 -11.34
C ASP A 144 10.03 -15.50 -11.55
N HIS A 145 9.42 -14.97 -10.48
CA HIS A 145 8.41 -13.91 -10.58
C HIS A 145 8.71 -12.73 -9.66
N MET A 146 8.29 -11.54 -10.10
CA MET A 146 8.15 -10.36 -9.27
C MET A 146 6.67 -10.11 -8.98
N TYR A 147 6.37 -9.69 -7.76
CA TYR A 147 5.03 -9.29 -7.35
C TYR A 147 4.96 -7.78 -7.15
N ALA A 148 4.06 -7.12 -7.87
CA ALA A 148 3.75 -5.72 -7.67
C ALA A 148 2.38 -5.58 -7.00
N LEU A 149 2.30 -4.77 -5.96
CA LEU A 149 1.09 -4.57 -5.16
C LEU A 149 0.80 -3.08 -5.07
N ALA A 150 -0.32 -2.66 -5.65
CA ALA A 150 -0.89 -1.34 -5.38
C ALA A 150 -1.84 -1.45 -4.19
N PHE A 151 -1.55 -0.70 -3.13
CA PHE A 151 -2.29 -0.71 -1.87
C PHE A 151 -2.84 0.70 -1.61
N CYS A 152 -4.17 0.83 -1.61
CA CYS A 152 -4.83 2.10 -1.36
C CYS A 152 -5.73 1.98 -0.14
N VAL A 153 -5.37 2.74 0.90
CA VAL A 153 -5.99 2.66 2.21
C VAL A 153 -6.64 3.99 2.52
N ASP A 154 -7.95 3.97 2.71
CA ASP A 154 -8.72 5.10 3.22
C ASP A 154 -8.87 4.95 4.73
N VAL A 155 -8.35 5.92 5.48
CA VAL A 155 -8.25 5.87 6.94
C VAL A 155 -9.06 7.00 7.53
N THR A 156 -9.94 6.66 8.45
CA THR A 156 -10.62 7.59 9.35
C THR A 156 -10.15 7.34 10.77
N VAL A 157 -9.71 8.38 11.46
CA VAL A 157 -9.41 8.36 12.90
C VAL A 157 -10.29 9.40 13.56
N GLU A 158 -11.00 9.03 14.62
CA GLU A 158 -11.86 9.94 15.40
C GLU A 158 -10.99 10.77 16.38
N LEU A 159 -10.02 11.49 15.81
CA LEU A 159 -9.14 12.44 16.48
C LEU A 159 -8.86 13.64 15.57
N PRO A 160 -8.58 14.83 16.14
CA PRO A 160 -8.09 15.97 15.38
C PRO A 160 -6.70 15.70 14.79
N LYS A 161 -6.36 16.39 13.70
CA LYS A 161 -5.13 16.15 12.92
C LYS A 161 -3.87 16.15 13.77
N ASP A 162 -3.67 17.15 14.64
CA ASP A 162 -2.46 17.25 15.47
C ASP A 162 -2.24 16.00 16.35
N ARG A 163 -3.32 15.36 16.80
CA ARG A 163 -3.27 14.11 17.55
C ARG A 163 -3.03 12.91 16.65
N THR A 164 -3.69 12.87 15.49
CA THR A 164 -3.47 11.85 14.46
C THR A 164 -2.01 11.82 14.00
N LEU A 165 -1.38 12.98 13.86
CA LEU A 165 0.02 13.11 13.42
C LEU A 165 1.02 12.53 14.43
N ALA A 166 0.65 12.46 15.70
CA ALA A 166 1.47 12.01 16.82
C ALA A 166 1.17 10.57 17.28
N LEU A 167 0.36 9.82 16.52
CA LEU A 167 -0.02 8.45 16.90
C LEU A 167 1.19 7.50 17.01
N GLU A 168 1.16 6.70 18.07
CA GLU A 168 2.05 5.58 18.33
C GLU A 168 1.29 4.25 18.24
N LEU A 169 2.01 3.14 18.11
CA LEU A 169 1.42 1.80 17.94
C LEU A 169 0.52 1.37 19.10
N THR A 170 0.82 1.85 20.31
CA THR A 170 0.10 1.50 21.54
C THR A 170 -1.12 2.38 21.78
N ASP A 171 -1.29 3.46 21.02
CA ASP A 171 -2.43 4.36 21.19
C ASP A 171 -3.73 3.66 20.81
N ILE A 172 -4.71 3.75 21.70
CA ILE A 172 -6.04 3.17 21.52
C ILE A 172 -6.97 4.26 21.00
N VAL A 173 -7.48 4.08 19.78
CA VAL A 173 -8.31 5.09 19.12
C VAL A 173 -9.47 4.43 18.38
N PRO A 174 -10.61 5.11 18.23
CA PRO A 174 -11.63 4.71 17.27
C PRO A 174 -11.13 4.99 15.85
N PHE A 175 -11.10 3.96 15.01
CA PHE A 175 -10.68 4.09 13.62
C PHE A 175 -11.61 3.32 12.69
N ALA A 176 -11.62 3.73 11.43
CA ALA A 176 -12.15 2.95 10.32
C ALA A 176 -11.13 2.94 9.17
N VAL A 177 -10.92 1.77 8.59
CA VAL A 177 -10.05 1.58 7.43
C VAL A 177 -10.84 0.93 6.31
N ARG A 178 -10.59 1.37 5.08
CA ARG A 178 -10.99 0.68 3.87
C ARG A 178 -9.78 0.45 2.98
N LEU A 179 -9.63 -0.77 2.50
CA LEU A 179 -8.54 -1.19 1.65
C LEU A 179 -9.06 -1.61 0.28
N ASN A 180 -8.39 -1.11 -0.75
CA ASN A 180 -8.37 -1.73 -2.07
C ASN A 180 -6.93 -2.11 -2.41
N ALA A 181 -6.75 -3.31 -2.95
CA ALA A 181 -5.44 -3.77 -3.39
C ALA A 181 -5.54 -4.53 -4.71
N ILE A 182 -4.52 -4.38 -5.55
CA ILE A 182 -4.35 -5.16 -6.78
C ILE A 182 -2.93 -5.73 -6.77
N VAL A 183 -2.83 -7.04 -7.02
CA VAL A 183 -1.57 -7.77 -7.08
C VAL A 183 -1.33 -8.23 -8.51
N VAL A 184 -0.23 -7.77 -9.08
CA VAL A 184 0.29 -8.17 -10.39
C VAL A 184 1.48 -9.09 -10.16
N ARG A 185 1.52 -10.20 -10.89
CA ARG A 185 2.67 -11.09 -10.98
C ARG A 185 3.27 -10.96 -12.37
N GLN A 186 4.55 -10.68 -12.46
CA GLN A 186 5.27 -10.60 -13.73
C GLN A 186 6.45 -11.57 -13.71
N ALA A 187 6.69 -12.29 -14.81
CA ALA A 187 7.87 -13.13 -14.93
C ALA A 187 9.14 -12.26 -14.90
N LEU A 188 10.20 -12.74 -14.24
CA LEU A 188 11.48 -12.04 -14.20
C LEU A 188 12.12 -12.04 -15.58
N SER A 189 12.53 -10.86 -16.04
CA SER A 189 13.34 -10.73 -17.23
C SER A 189 14.76 -11.24 -16.93
N VAL A 190 15.24 -12.19 -17.72
CA VAL A 190 16.64 -12.59 -17.67
C VAL A 190 17.44 -11.48 -18.33
N SER A 191 18.27 -10.77 -17.57
CA SER A 191 19.27 -9.88 -18.15
C SER A 191 20.25 -10.74 -18.95
N VAL A 192 20.20 -10.65 -20.28
CA VAL A 192 21.15 -11.28 -21.20
C VAL A 192 22.39 -10.41 -21.36
#